data_AF-A0A4R5AYH6-F1
#
_entry.id   AF-A0A4R5AYH6-F1
#
_cell.length_a   1.000
_cell.length_b   1.000
_cell.length_c   1.000
_cell.angle_alpha   90.00
_cell.angle_beta   90.00
_cell.angle_gamma   90.00
#
_symmetry.space_group_name_H-M   'P 1'
#
loop_
_entity.id
_entity.type
_entity.pdbx_description
1 polymer ?
#
loop_
_entity_poly.entity_id
_entity_poly.type
_entity_poly.pdbx_seq_one_letter_code
_entity_poly.pdbx_strand_id
1 'polypeptide(L)'
;MRNINVFSVLLPFIMLISCNSAQKDEVTLEKKPSTDEVTLTLEASFLQNDKFQIYYTEEPNVELSGDLVIDKYVYGNDQMQKIDFKFPKGVIPFKIRLDLGENMEQKNISVKNISIQYNDHVINGDDGQFMKSWTTNESLVYDTSKFIYNIELINGLHDPLFISSVDIEKKLLKFRKDD
;
A
#
# COMPACT_ATOMS: atom_id res chain seq x y z
N MET A 1 65.06 6.89 42.15
CA MET A 1 64.18 7.65 41.23
C MET A 1 62.85 6.89 41.18
N ARG A 2 61.66 7.42 41.44
CA ARG A 2 61.14 8.72 41.89
C ARG A 2 59.77 8.38 42.52
N ASN A 3 59.40 9.13 43.56
CA ASN A 3 58.38 8.81 44.56
C ASN A 3 56.94 8.76 44.01
N ILE A 4 56.14 7.89 44.62
CA ILE A 4 54.69 7.77 44.46
C ILE A 4 54.04 8.80 45.39
N ASN A 5 53.22 9.70 44.85
CA ASN A 5 52.31 10.54 45.64
C ASN A 5 50.87 10.30 45.18
N VAL A 6 50.07 9.89 46.17
CA VAL A 6 48.63 9.71 46.14
C VAL A 6 47.94 11.06 46.01
N PHE A 7 46.95 11.18 45.13
CA PHE A 7 45.88 12.17 45.31
C PHE A 7 44.53 11.56 44.93
N SER A 8 43.79 11.25 45.99
CA SER A 8 42.37 10.90 45.99
C SER A 8 41.55 12.08 45.49
N VAL A 9 40.71 11.86 44.48
CA VAL A 9 39.67 12.81 44.08
C VAL A 9 38.32 12.13 44.20
N LEU A 10 37.53 12.74 45.08
CA LEU A 10 36.15 12.46 45.48
C LEU A 10 35.24 12.12 44.30
N LEU A 11 34.52 11.00 44.42
CA LEU A 11 33.43 10.60 43.53
C LEU A 11 32.11 11.24 44.02
N PRO A 12 31.47 12.16 43.27
CA PRO A 12 30.15 12.62 43.64
C PRO A 12 29.08 11.60 43.21
N PHE A 13 28.37 11.10 44.22
CA PHE A 13 27.17 10.29 44.12
C PHE A 13 26.03 11.17 43.57
N ILE A 14 25.78 11.11 42.26
CA ILE A 14 24.60 11.73 41.65
C ILE A 14 23.51 10.65 41.62
N MET A 15 22.57 10.77 42.56
CA MET A 15 21.28 10.10 42.48
C MET A 15 20.54 10.63 41.25
N LEU A 16 20.40 9.81 40.20
CA LEU A 16 19.41 10.06 39.16
C LEU A 16 18.13 9.34 39.56
N ILE A 17 17.17 10.19 39.92
CA ILE A 17 15.79 9.90 40.26
C ILE A 17 15.16 9.17 39.06
N SER A 18 14.78 7.91 39.23
CA SER A 18 13.94 7.17 38.28
C SER A 18 12.54 7.78 38.29
N CYS A 19 12.32 8.78 37.44
CA CYS A 19 11.00 9.30 37.14
C CYS A 19 10.25 8.27 36.29
N ASN A 20 9.24 7.63 36.88
CA ASN A 20 8.30 6.78 36.16
C ASN A 20 7.44 7.67 35.25
N SER A 21 7.91 7.92 34.03
CA SER A 21 7.11 8.54 32.98
C SER A 21 6.53 7.41 32.13
N ALA A 22 5.20 7.32 32.16
CA ALA A 22 4.46 6.50 31.22
C ALA A 22 4.86 6.93 29.80
N GLN A 23 5.52 6.02 29.07
CA GLN A 23 5.64 6.14 27.63
C GLN A 23 4.23 6.11 27.06
N LYS A 24 3.73 7.30 26.69
CA LYS A 24 2.79 7.39 25.60
C LYS A 24 3.61 7.12 24.36
N ASP A 25 3.35 5.99 23.73
CA ASP A 25 3.80 5.72 22.38
C ASP A 25 3.30 6.86 21.48
N GLU A 26 4.19 7.82 21.18
CA GLU A 26 4.00 8.71 20.06
C GLU A 26 4.12 7.84 18.81
N VAL A 27 2.97 7.53 18.22
CA VAL A 27 2.88 7.07 16.84
C VAL A 27 3.55 8.15 16.00
N THR A 28 4.81 7.90 15.64
CA THR A 28 5.52 8.71 14.66
C THR A 28 4.83 8.44 13.32
N LEU A 29 3.90 9.30 12.95
CA LEU A 29 3.39 9.37 11.59
C LEU A 29 4.56 9.82 10.72
N GLU A 30 5.28 8.88 10.12
CA GLU A 30 6.25 9.19 9.08
C GLU A 30 5.52 9.99 7.98
N LYS A 31 5.82 11.29 7.88
CA LYS A 31 5.36 12.11 6.76
C LYS A 31 6.06 11.60 5.51
N LYS A 32 5.37 10.75 4.73
CA LYS A 32 5.84 10.33 3.40
C LYS A 32 6.08 11.58 2.54
N PRO A 33 7.12 11.57 1.68
CA PRO A 33 7.42 12.70 0.80
C PRO A 33 6.20 13.05 -0.06
N SER A 34 5.87 14.35 -0.18
CA SER A 34 4.80 14.81 -1.08
C SER A 34 5.23 14.57 -2.52
N THR A 35 4.42 13.85 -3.28
CA THR A 35 4.62 13.63 -4.71
C THR A 35 3.51 14.32 -5.49
N ASP A 36 3.89 15.11 -6.51
CA ASP A 36 2.95 15.72 -7.48
C ASP A 36 2.23 14.67 -8.37
N GLU A 37 2.52 13.39 -8.16
CA GLU A 37 1.93 12.25 -8.87
C GLU A 37 1.06 11.46 -7.91
N VAL A 38 -0.13 11.06 -8.36
CA VAL A 38 -0.91 10.05 -7.64
C VAL A 38 -0.16 8.73 -7.72
N THR A 39 0.00 8.07 -6.57
CA THR A 39 0.60 6.74 -6.48
C THR A 39 -0.37 5.77 -5.83
N LEU A 40 -0.66 4.65 -6.50
CA LEU A 40 -1.32 3.50 -5.90
C LEU A 40 -0.25 2.50 -5.46
N THR A 41 -0.24 2.14 -4.17
CA THR A 41 0.66 1.11 -3.63
C THR A 41 -0.15 -0.14 -3.28
N LEU A 42 0.21 -1.25 -3.92
CA LEU A 42 -0.22 -2.60 -3.55
C LEU A 42 0.85 -3.23 -2.66
N GLU A 43 0.48 -3.70 -1.46
CA GLU A 43 1.33 -4.56 -0.63
C GLU A 43 0.79 -5.99 -0.69
N ALA A 44 1.54 -6.88 -1.34
CA ALA A 44 1.09 -8.24 -1.62
C ALA A 44 2.26 -9.24 -1.71
N SER A 45 1.95 -10.53 -1.60
CA SER A 45 2.85 -11.64 -1.95
C SER A 45 2.17 -12.61 -2.91
N PHE A 46 2.93 -13.09 -3.90
CA PHE A 46 2.49 -13.94 -5.00
C PHE A 46 3.71 -14.63 -5.60
N LEU A 47 3.56 -15.84 -6.14
CA LEU A 47 4.71 -16.71 -6.44
C LEU A 47 5.16 -16.67 -7.91
N GLN A 48 4.32 -16.20 -8.82
CA GLN A 48 4.61 -16.18 -10.24
C GLN A 48 4.99 -14.78 -10.71
N ASN A 49 5.88 -14.71 -11.69
CA ASN A 49 6.12 -13.47 -12.40
C ASN A 49 4.89 -13.16 -13.27
N ASP A 50 4.52 -11.89 -13.35
CA ASP A 50 3.32 -11.47 -14.07
C ASP A 50 3.43 -10.02 -14.56
N LYS A 51 2.39 -9.55 -15.24
CA LYS A 51 2.19 -8.16 -15.62
C LYS A 51 0.90 -7.68 -14.97
N PHE A 52 1.02 -6.89 -13.90
CA PHE A 52 -0.13 -6.23 -13.29
C PHE A 52 -0.48 -4.97 -14.08
N GLN A 53 -1.77 -4.64 -14.11
CA GLN A 53 -2.26 -3.50 -14.88
C GLN A 53 -3.20 -2.65 -14.02
N ILE A 54 -3.18 -1.34 -14.25
CA ILE A 54 -4.22 -0.44 -13.77
C ILE A 54 -4.95 0.15 -14.95
N TYR A 55 -6.25 -0.09 -15.03
CA TYR A 55 -7.16 0.63 -15.91
C TYR A 55 -7.84 1.73 -15.11
N TYR A 56 -7.95 2.93 -15.68
CA TYR A 56 -8.57 4.04 -14.97
C TYR A 56 -9.37 4.97 -15.88
N THR A 57 -10.20 5.81 -15.29
CA THR A 57 -10.82 6.95 -15.97
C THR A 57 -10.37 8.26 -15.34
N GLU A 58 -10.40 9.35 -16.09
CA GLU A 58 -10.13 10.69 -15.56
C GLU A 58 -11.42 11.45 -15.26
N GLU A 59 -12.55 11.10 -15.87
CA GLU A 59 -13.81 11.81 -15.68
C GLU A 59 -14.89 10.91 -15.06
N PRO A 60 -15.84 11.49 -14.30
CA PRO A 60 -17.00 10.76 -13.81
C PRO A 60 -17.91 10.36 -14.95
N ASN A 61 -18.67 9.27 -14.75
CA ASN A 61 -19.60 8.70 -15.74
C ASN A 61 -18.95 8.21 -17.04
N VAL A 62 -17.62 8.08 -17.07
CA VAL A 62 -16.90 7.41 -18.15
C VAL A 62 -16.74 5.93 -17.77
N GLU A 63 -16.97 5.04 -18.73
CA GLU A 63 -16.74 3.61 -18.56
C GLU A 63 -15.24 3.29 -18.70
N LEU A 64 -14.79 2.21 -18.05
CA LEU A 64 -13.42 1.72 -18.23
C LEU A 64 -13.31 1.09 -19.62
N SER A 65 -12.72 1.82 -20.57
CA SER A 65 -12.62 1.41 -21.99
C SER A 65 -11.30 0.73 -22.37
N GLY A 66 -10.31 0.71 -21.47
CA GLY A 66 -8.98 0.17 -21.73
C GLY A 66 -7.97 1.18 -22.29
N ASP A 67 -8.41 2.40 -22.64
CA ASP A 67 -7.57 3.43 -23.27
C ASP A 67 -6.49 3.99 -22.32
N LEU A 68 -6.84 4.07 -21.04
CA LEU A 68 -5.97 4.57 -19.98
C LEU A 68 -5.50 3.40 -19.12
N VAL A 69 -4.25 3.00 -19.36
CA VAL A 69 -3.64 1.82 -18.74
C VAL A 69 -2.23 2.12 -18.24
N ILE A 70 -1.89 1.56 -17.08
CA ILE A 70 -0.53 1.52 -16.53
C ILE A 70 -0.14 0.05 -16.40
N ASP A 71 0.88 -0.37 -17.14
CA ASP A 71 1.43 -1.72 -17.07
C ASP A 71 2.63 -1.79 -16.14
N LYS A 72 2.74 -2.86 -15.36
CA LYS A 72 3.90 -3.14 -14.54
C LYS A 72 4.24 -4.62 -14.49
N TYR A 73 5.44 -4.97 -14.98
CA TYR A 73 6.01 -6.29 -14.75
C TYR A 73 6.37 -6.44 -13.27
N VAL A 74 5.95 -7.56 -12.69
CA VAL A 74 6.16 -7.89 -11.30
C VAL A 74 6.83 -9.26 -11.19
N TYR A 75 7.67 -9.42 -10.17
CA TYR A 75 8.39 -10.65 -9.93
C TYR A 75 7.82 -11.36 -8.70
N GLY A 76 7.59 -12.66 -8.83
CA GLY A 76 7.06 -13.47 -7.74
C GLY A 76 7.98 -13.44 -6.51
N ASN A 77 7.38 -13.28 -5.34
CA ASN A 77 8.04 -13.33 -4.05
C ASN A 77 7.06 -13.90 -3.00
N ASP A 78 7.54 -14.85 -2.20
CA ASP A 78 6.76 -15.42 -1.09
C ASP A 78 6.65 -14.45 0.10
N GLN A 79 7.52 -13.43 0.16
CA GLN A 79 7.45 -12.34 1.12
C GLN A 79 6.57 -11.18 0.59
N MET A 80 5.95 -10.47 1.53
CA MET A 80 5.21 -9.25 1.23
C MET A 80 6.12 -8.21 0.57
N GLN A 81 5.71 -7.71 -0.58
CA GLN A 81 6.40 -6.66 -1.34
C GLN A 81 5.45 -5.51 -1.66
N LYS A 82 6.01 -4.31 -1.78
CA LYS A 82 5.29 -3.11 -2.21
C LYS A 82 5.49 -2.87 -3.69
N ILE A 83 4.39 -2.68 -4.40
CA ILE A 83 4.36 -2.40 -5.82
C ILE A 83 3.69 -1.04 -6.01
N ASP A 84 4.48 -0.04 -6.38
CA ASP A 84 3.98 1.31 -6.63
C ASP A 84 3.63 1.51 -8.10
N PHE A 85 2.39 1.89 -8.37
CA PHE A 85 1.91 2.31 -9.68
C PHE A 85 1.77 3.83 -9.65
N LYS A 86 2.49 4.51 -10.54
CA LYS A 86 2.47 5.97 -10.64
C LYS A 86 1.58 6.37 -11.79
N PHE A 87 0.56 7.17 -11.50
CA PHE A 87 -0.25 7.78 -12.53
C PHE A 87 0.55 8.87 -13.26
N PRO A 88 0.23 9.19 -14.53
CA PRO A 88 0.90 10.26 -15.25
C PRO A 88 0.87 11.58 -14.45
N LYS A 89 1.90 12.40 -14.62
CA LYS A 89 2.00 13.68 -13.91
C LYS A 89 0.77 14.56 -14.21
N GLY A 90 0.16 15.10 -13.15
CA GLY A 90 -1.05 15.95 -13.26
C GLY A 90 -2.35 15.17 -13.47
N VAL A 91 -2.31 13.85 -13.48
CA VAL A 91 -3.51 13.00 -13.60
C VAL A 91 -3.95 12.52 -12.23
N ILE A 92 -5.17 12.89 -11.83
CA ILE A 92 -5.87 12.28 -10.70
C ILE A 92 -6.93 11.33 -11.26
N PRO A 93 -6.79 10.00 -11.08
CA PRO A 93 -7.80 9.05 -11.56
C PRO A 93 -9.14 9.27 -10.86
N PHE A 94 -10.22 8.86 -11.50
CA PHE A 94 -11.57 8.83 -10.94
C PHE A 94 -11.93 7.41 -10.51
N LYS A 95 -12.15 6.53 -11.49
CA LYS A 95 -12.44 5.10 -11.29
C LYS A 95 -11.20 4.27 -11.60
N ILE A 96 -10.92 3.26 -10.80
CA ILE A 96 -9.72 2.42 -10.91
C ILE A 96 -10.12 0.94 -10.92
N ARG A 97 -9.55 0.18 -11.86
CA ARG A 97 -9.53 -1.28 -11.90
C ARG A 97 -8.06 -1.72 -11.83
N LEU A 98 -7.71 -2.51 -10.82
CA LEU A 98 -6.39 -3.09 -10.61
C LEU A 98 -6.46 -4.58 -10.98
N ASP A 99 -5.73 -4.97 -12.01
CA ASP A 99 -5.66 -6.32 -12.52
C ASP A 99 -4.38 -6.99 -12.04
N LEU A 100 -4.54 -8.18 -11.47
CA LEU A 100 -3.47 -8.95 -10.84
C LEU A 100 -2.84 -9.96 -11.79
N GLY A 101 -2.86 -9.63 -13.08
CA GLY A 101 -2.15 -10.35 -14.12
C GLY A 101 -2.95 -11.45 -14.83
N GLU A 102 -2.26 -12.10 -15.76
CA GLU A 102 -2.82 -13.10 -16.67
C GLU A 102 -2.12 -14.46 -16.53
N ASN A 103 -1.19 -14.60 -15.58
CA ASN A 103 -0.44 -15.83 -15.39
C ASN A 103 -1.32 -16.93 -14.80
N MET A 104 -1.76 -17.85 -15.65
CA MET A 104 -2.62 -18.98 -15.28
C MET A 104 -2.05 -19.89 -14.19
N GLU A 105 -0.74 -19.87 -13.94
CA GLU A 105 -0.11 -20.64 -12.86
C GLU A 105 -0.21 -19.95 -11.49
N GLN A 106 -0.59 -18.67 -11.44
CA GLN A 106 -0.87 -17.98 -10.19
C GLN A 106 -2.21 -18.46 -9.61
N LYS A 107 -2.17 -19.23 -8.52
CA LYS A 107 -3.38 -19.83 -7.92
C LYS A 107 -3.95 -19.04 -6.75
N ASN A 108 -3.13 -18.20 -6.12
CA ASN A 108 -3.55 -17.36 -5.01
C ASN A 108 -2.65 -16.12 -4.90
N ILE A 109 -3.12 -15.12 -4.16
CA ILE A 109 -2.35 -13.93 -3.80
C ILE A 109 -2.71 -13.53 -2.38
N SER A 110 -1.72 -13.14 -1.58
CA SER A 110 -1.97 -12.49 -0.31
C SER A 110 -1.90 -10.98 -0.52
N VAL A 111 -2.95 -10.26 -0.11
CA VAL A 111 -3.01 -8.80 -0.21
C VAL A 111 -3.18 -8.23 1.19
N LYS A 112 -2.27 -7.35 1.57
CA LYS A 112 -2.27 -6.68 2.87
C LYS A 112 -2.80 -5.25 2.79
N ASN A 113 -2.49 -4.54 1.70
CA ASN A 113 -2.85 -3.13 1.54
C ASN A 113 -3.05 -2.79 0.06
N ILE A 114 -4.04 -1.94 -0.20
CA ILE A 114 -4.16 -1.17 -1.44
C ILE A 114 -4.42 0.28 -1.02
N SER A 115 -3.39 1.12 -1.13
CA SER A 115 -3.43 2.52 -0.70
C SER A 115 -3.19 3.46 -1.86
N ILE A 116 -3.69 4.69 -1.75
CA ILE A 116 -3.47 5.75 -2.73
C ILE A 116 -2.92 6.97 -2.01
N GLN A 117 -1.83 7.55 -2.54
CA GLN A 117 -1.23 8.78 -2.04
C GLN A 117 -1.22 9.85 -3.12
N TYR A 118 -1.47 11.09 -2.72
CA TYR A 118 -1.28 12.28 -3.53
C TYR A 118 -0.91 13.46 -2.63
N ASN A 119 0.25 14.08 -2.84
CA ASN A 119 0.79 15.09 -1.93
C ASN A 119 0.77 14.58 -0.46
N ASP A 120 0.15 15.36 0.44
CA ASP A 120 -0.04 15.03 1.86
C ASP A 120 -1.32 14.21 2.12
N HIS A 121 -2.11 13.90 1.09
CA HIS A 121 -3.34 13.12 1.21
C HIS A 121 -3.08 11.62 1.02
N VAL A 122 -3.68 10.81 1.91
CA VAL A 122 -3.57 9.36 1.88
C VAL A 122 -4.94 8.72 2.02
N ILE A 123 -5.29 7.85 1.06
CA ILE A 123 -6.35 6.85 1.19
C ILE A 123 -5.68 5.59 1.70
N ASN A 124 -5.70 5.37 3.01
CA ASN A 124 -5.04 4.23 3.64
C ASN A 124 -5.87 2.94 3.47
N GLY A 125 -5.22 1.86 3.01
CA GLY A 125 -5.78 0.52 2.90
C GLY A 125 -5.24 -0.49 3.92
N ASP A 126 -4.35 -0.10 4.83
CA ASP A 126 -3.80 -0.94 5.90
C ASP A 126 -4.89 -1.44 6.86
N ASP A 127 -4.55 -2.41 7.72
CA ASP A 127 -5.45 -3.00 8.72
C ASP A 127 -6.76 -3.53 8.13
N GLY A 128 -6.69 -4.04 6.89
CA GLY A 128 -7.84 -4.57 6.16
C GLY A 128 -8.80 -3.50 5.62
N GLN A 129 -8.46 -2.21 5.73
CA GLN A 129 -9.31 -1.11 5.25
C GLN A 129 -9.50 -1.14 3.73
N PHE A 130 -8.54 -1.70 2.99
CA PHE A 130 -8.68 -1.89 1.54
C PHE A 130 -9.89 -2.77 1.21
N MET A 131 -10.21 -3.79 2.03
CA MET A 131 -11.34 -4.70 1.77
C MET A 131 -12.71 -3.99 1.79
N LYS A 132 -12.80 -2.80 2.40
CA LYS A 132 -14.02 -1.97 2.40
C LYS A 132 -14.09 -1.02 1.21
N SER A 133 -12.93 -0.72 0.62
CA SER A 133 -12.78 0.33 -0.39
C SER A 133 -12.56 -0.23 -1.79
N TRP A 134 -12.38 -1.56 -1.90
CA TRP A 134 -12.16 -2.28 -3.14
C TRP A 134 -13.07 -3.50 -3.20
N THR A 135 -13.62 -3.77 -4.38
CA THR A 135 -14.47 -4.94 -4.64
C THR A 135 -13.79 -5.85 -5.64
N THR A 136 -13.85 -7.16 -5.43
CA THR A 136 -13.33 -8.15 -6.37
C THR A 136 -14.42 -8.61 -7.35
N ASN A 137 -14.00 -9.20 -8.47
CA ASN A 137 -14.90 -10.01 -9.30
C ASN A 137 -14.93 -11.47 -8.84
N GLU A 138 -15.63 -12.32 -9.60
CA GLU A 138 -15.80 -13.75 -9.32
C GLU A 138 -14.48 -14.55 -9.38
N SER A 139 -13.46 -14.06 -10.10
CA SER A 139 -12.16 -14.72 -10.20
C SER A 139 -11.33 -14.66 -8.91
N LEU A 140 -11.69 -13.80 -7.94
CA LEU A 140 -10.96 -13.66 -6.67
C LEU A 140 -11.85 -14.01 -5.48
N VAL A 141 -11.59 -15.17 -4.91
CA VAL A 141 -12.35 -15.72 -3.77
C VAL A 141 -11.50 -15.63 -2.50
N TYR A 142 -11.95 -14.84 -1.53
CA TYR A 142 -11.22 -14.66 -0.27
C TYR A 142 -11.39 -15.86 0.68
N ASP A 143 -10.27 -16.50 1.03
CA ASP A 143 -10.19 -17.55 2.04
C ASP A 143 -9.83 -16.93 3.39
N THR A 144 -10.86 -16.76 4.23
CA THR A 144 -10.74 -16.14 5.56
C THR A 144 -9.87 -16.94 6.53
N SER A 145 -9.68 -18.24 6.30
CA SER A 145 -8.86 -19.10 7.17
C SER A 145 -7.37 -18.92 6.93
N LYS A 146 -7.00 -18.57 5.68
CA LYS A 146 -5.61 -18.40 5.24
C LYS A 146 -5.23 -16.94 5.01
N PHE A 147 -6.20 -16.03 5.01
CA PHE A 147 -6.01 -14.61 4.69
C PHE A 147 -5.39 -14.42 3.28
N ILE A 148 -5.90 -15.18 2.31
CA ILE A 148 -5.46 -15.13 0.90
C ILE A 148 -6.67 -14.99 -0.02
N TYR A 149 -6.46 -14.48 -1.23
CA TYR A 149 -7.39 -14.61 -2.33
C TYR A 149 -6.98 -15.80 -3.19
N ASN A 150 -7.87 -16.78 -3.36
CA ASN A 150 -7.71 -17.83 -4.37
C ASN A 150 -8.17 -17.27 -5.73
N ILE A 151 -7.45 -17.64 -6.77
CA ILE A 151 -7.76 -17.24 -8.14
C ILE A 151 -8.49 -18.39 -8.83
N GLU A 152 -9.72 -18.13 -9.27
CA GLU A 152 -10.57 -19.09 -9.96
C GLU A 152 -10.69 -18.74 -11.44
N LEU A 153 -10.80 -19.78 -12.27
CA LEU A 153 -11.07 -19.63 -13.70
C LEU A 153 -12.57 -19.56 -13.92
N ILE A 154 -13.07 -18.42 -14.40
CA ILE A 154 -14.49 -18.22 -14.69
C ILE A 154 -14.71 -18.44 -16.18
N ASN A 155 -15.41 -19.52 -16.55
CA ASN A 155 -15.60 -19.93 -17.95
C ASN A 155 -14.27 -20.07 -18.74
N GLY A 156 -13.20 -20.50 -18.06
CA GLY A 156 -11.86 -20.63 -18.64
C GLY A 156 -11.06 -19.34 -18.73
N LEU A 157 -11.60 -18.20 -18.26
CA LEU A 157 -10.92 -16.92 -18.21
C LEU A 157 -10.20 -16.73 -16.88
N HIS A 158 -8.96 -16.26 -16.95
CA HIS A 158 -8.15 -15.84 -15.81
C HIS A 158 -8.18 -14.31 -15.74
N ASP A 159 -9.03 -13.75 -14.88
CA ASP A 159 -9.24 -12.29 -14.78
C ASP A 159 -9.31 -11.84 -13.32
N PRO A 160 -8.24 -11.98 -12.52
CA PRO A 160 -8.24 -11.56 -11.12
C PRO A 160 -8.13 -10.03 -11.01
N LEU A 161 -9.17 -9.36 -10.49
CA LEU A 161 -9.18 -7.90 -10.40
C LEU A 161 -9.83 -7.33 -9.14
N PHE A 162 -9.41 -6.12 -8.78
CA PHE A 162 -10.04 -5.24 -7.81
C PHE A 162 -10.59 -3.99 -8.51
N ILE A 163 -11.78 -3.53 -8.12
CA ILE A 163 -12.39 -2.27 -8.58
C ILE A 163 -12.55 -1.34 -7.39
N SER A 164 -12.16 -0.07 -7.57
CA SER A 164 -12.32 0.97 -6.56
C SER A 164 -13.79 1.23 -6.25
N SER A 165 -14.13 1.42 -4.99
CA SER A 165 -15.48 1.80 -4.59
C SER A 165 -15.78 3.28 -4.85
N VAL A 166 -17.06 3.63 -4.81
CA VAL A 166 -17.54 5.03 -4.86
C VAL A 166 -16.91 5.90 -3.76
N ASP A 167 -16.51 5.32 -2.63
CA ASP A 167 -15.87 6.08 -1.56
C ASP A 167 -14.42 6.45 -1.90
N ILE A 168 -13.71 5.64 -2.69
CA ILE A 168 -12.43 6.03 -3.28
C ILE A 168 -12.65 7.14 -4.30
N GLU A 169 -13.60 6.99 -5.21
CA GLU A 169 -13.93 8.00 -6.23
C GLU A 169 -14.22 9.37 -5.59
N LYS A 170 -15.03 9.41 -4.52
CA LYS A 170 -15.32 10.64 -3.75
C LYS A 170 -14.09 11.25 -3.10
N LYS A 171 -13.14 10.44 -2.62
CA LYS A 171 -11.90 10.93 -2.02
C LYS A 171 -10.97 11.51 -3.09
N LEU A 172 -10.85 10.85 -4.24
CA LEU A 172 -10.06 11.34 -5.38
C LEU A 172 -10.64 12.64 -5.96
N LEU A 173 -11.97 12.80 -6.00
CA LEU A 173 -12.59 14.08 -6.36
C LEU A 173 -12.25 15.23 -5.40
N LYS A 174 -11.93 14.95 -4.13
CA LYS A 174 -11.48 16.00 -3.20
C LYS A 174 -10.06 16.43 -3.54
N PHE A 175 -9.18 15.50 -3.91
CA PHE A 175 -7.80 15.82 -4.30
C PHE A 175 -7.76 16.84 -5.45
N ARG A 176 -8.65 16.69 -6.45
CA ARG A 176 -8.78 17.63 -7.58
C ARG A 176 -9.20 19.05 -7.21
N LYS A 177 -9.82 19.24 -6.05
CA LYS A 177 -10.27 20.56 -5.59
C LYS A 177 -9.20 21.29 -4.79
N ASP A 178 -8.19 20.56 -4.34
CA ASP A 178 -7.08 21.06 -3.55
C ASP A 178 -5.85 21.41 -4.43
N ASP A 179 -5.90 21.06 -5.72
CA ASP A 179 -4.98 21.50 -6.79
C ASP A 179 -5.39 22.83 -7.44
#